data_AF-A0A934B8K6-F1
#
_entry.id   AF-A0A934B8K6-F1
#
_cell.length_a   1.000
_cell.length_b   1.000
_cell.length_c   1.000
_cell.angle_alpha   90.00
_cell.angle_beta   90.00
_cell.angle_gamma   90.00
#
_symmetry.space_group_name_H-M   'P 1'
#
loop_
_entity.id
_entity.type
_entity.pdbx_description
1 polymer ?
#
loop_
_entity_poly.entity_id
_entity_poly.type
_entity_poly.pdbx_seq_one_letter_code
_entity_poly.pdbx_strand_id
1 'polypeptide(L)'
;MDIDVSINNESMTISIEDPHKYNASSETKGIIDFGQKFGVDLSPLQIERLIPRMIRGVAGCEGGCPSDAKSLVKQGFGAFKLSYIEGGILSADCSLENGKSFSVKIFPEFD
;
A
#
# COMPACT_ATOMS: atom_id res chain seq x y z
N MET A 1 0.98 6.58 -11.13
CA MET A 1 0.65 6.49 -9.68
C MET A 1 1.88 5.98 -8.96
N ASP A 2 2.19 6.47 -7.76
CA ASP A 2 3.33 5.96 -6.98
C ASP A 2 2.88 5.26 -5.69
N ILE A 3 3.60 4.20 -5.32
CA ILE A 3 3.48 3.52 -4.04
C ILE A 3 4.80 3.61 -3.31
N ASP A 4 4.82 4.31 -2.19
CA ASP A 4 5.96 4.27 -1.27
C ASP A 4 5.75 3.19 -0.23
N VAL A 5 6.77 2.36 -0.05
CA VAL A 5 6.85 1.34 0.98
C VAL A 5 8.05 1.65 1.86
N SER A 6 7.83 1.79 3.16
CA SER A 6 8.87 2.15 4.11
C SER A 6 8.97 1.16 5.26
N ILE A 7 10.20 0.90 5.68
CA ILE A 7 10.55 0.18 6.90
C ILE A 7 11.45 1.09 7.74
N ASN A 8 10.92 1.65 8.83
CA ASN A 8 11.56 2.72 9.58
C ASN A 8 11.96 3.92 8.68
N ASN A 9 13.27 4.17 8.52
CA ASN A 9 13.81 5.31 7.78
C ASN A 9 14.17 4.97 6.32
N GLU A 10 14.03 3.70 5.93
CA GLU A 10 14.34 3.22 4.59
C GLU A 10 13.05 3.10 3.80
N SER A 11 13.08 3.52 2.53
CA SER A 11 11.92 3.45 1.65
C SER A 11 12.29 2.97 0.26
N MET A 12 11.32 2.34 -0.40
CA MET A 12 11.33 2.08 -1.83
C MET A 12 10.06 2.64 -2.45
N THR A 13 10.17 3.11 -3.70
CA THR A 13 9.03 3.60 -4.47
C THR A 13 8.77 2.67 -5.64
N ILE A 14 7.50 2.33 -5.85
CA ILE A 14 7.02 1.55 -7.00
C ILE A 14 6.15 2.48 -7.84
N SER A 15 6.63 2.80 -9.04
CA SER A 15 5.86 3.59 -10.00
C SER A 15 4.99 2.69 -10.86
N ILE A 16 3.70 3.01 -10.92
CA ILE A 16 2.68 2.28 -11.65
C ILE A 16 2.11 3.18 -12.73
N GLU A 17 2.31 2.83 -13.98
CA GLU A 17 1.75 3.56 -15.13
C GLU A 17 0.22 3.47 -15.19
N ASP A 18 -0.34 2.29 -14.91
CA ASP A 18 -1.78 2.07 -14.92
C ASP A 18 -2.22 1.36 -13.62
N PRO A 19 -2.92 2.06 -12.71
CA PRO A 19 -3.34 1.50 -11.41
C PRO A 19 -4.24 0.27 -11.56
N HIS A 20 -4.93 0.14 -12.69
CA HIS A 20 -5.82 -0.99 -12.94
C HIS A 20 -5.09 -2.24 -13.44
N LYS A 21 -3.88 -2.08 -13.96
CA LYS A 21 -3.02 -3.18 -14.42
C LYS A 21 -1.93 -3.57 -13.41
N TYR A 22 -2.07 -3.15 -12.14
CA TYR A 22 -1.13 -3.47 -11.09
C TYR A 22 -0.89 -4.98 -10.96
N ASN A 23 0.37 -5.41 -11.12
CA ASN A 23 0.76 -6.81 -10.96
C ASN A 23 1.08 -7.12 -9.49
N ALA A 24 0.04 -7.50 -8.74
CA ALA A 24 0.16 -7.77 -7.31
C ALA A 24 1.24 -8.80 -6.97
N SER A 25 1.45 -9.82 -7.81
CA SER A 25 2.42 -10.88 -7.54
C SER A 25 3.87 -10.39 -7.63
N SER A 26 4.24 -9.73 -8.74
CA SER A 26 5.62 -9.26 -8.93
C SER A 26 5.99 -8.15 -7.95
N GLU A 27 5.07 -7.20 -7.73
CA GLU A 27 5.32 -6.07 -6.85
C GLU A 27 5.34 -6.49 -5.38
N THR A 28 4.46 -7.41 -4.96
CA THR A 28 4.52 -7.95 -3.59
C THR A 28 5.82 -8.69 -3.34
N LYS A 29 6.32 -9.44 -4.33
CA LYS A 29 7.63 -10.09 -4.20
C LYS A 29 8.74 -9.07 -3.98
N GLY A 30 8.77 -7.98 -4.75
CA GLY A 30 9.74 -6.90 -4.57
C GLY A 30 9.70 -6.29 -3.15
N ILE A 31 8.50 -6.13 -2.59
CA ILE A 31 8.30 -5.62 -1.23
C ILE A 31 8.78 -6.62 -0.18
N ILE A 32 8.48 -7.91 -0.34
CA ILE A 32 8.97 -8.96 0.57
C ILE A 32 10.50 -9.01 0.53
N ASP A 33 11.10 -8.98 -0.67
CA ASP A 33 12.55 -8.97 -0.85
C ASP A 33 13.18 -7.72 -0.19
N PHE A 34 12.49 -6.57 -0.25
CA PHE A 34 12.89 -5.35 0.48
C PHE A 34 12.86 -5.56 2.00
N GLY A 35 11.81 -6.17 2.55
CA GLY A 35 11.73 -6.52 3.97
C GLY A 35 12.86 -7.45 4.43
N GLN A 36 13.18 -8.45 3.62
CA GLN A 36 14.24 -9.43 3.91
C GLN A 36 15.62 -8.78 4.02
N LYS A 37 15.92 -7.74 3.23
CA LYS A 37 17.18 -6.98 3.35
C LYS A 37 17.39 -6.37 4.73
N PHE A 38 16.32 -6.14 5.48
CA PHE A 38 16.34 -5.58 6.84
C PHE A 38 16.01 -6.62 7.92
N GLY A 39 16.01 -7.91 7.59
CA GLY A 39 15.65 -8.98 8.53
C GLY A 39 14.21 -8.88 9.03
N VAL A 40 13.29 -8.43 8.17
CA VAL A 40 11.86 -8.34 8.46
C VAL A 40 11.10 -9.36 7.63
N ASP A 41 10.26 -10.16 8.27
CA ASP A 41 9.28 -10.98 7.57
C ASP A 41 7.99 -10.18 7.38
N LEU A 42 7.66 -9.89 6.11
CA LEU A 42 6.44 -9.18 5.73
C LEU A 42 5.34 -10.12 5.23
N SER A 43 5.61 -11.43 5.11
CA SER A 43 4.66 -12.43 4.63
C SER A 43 3.32 -12.44 5.39
N PRO A 44 3.30 -12.24 6.73
CA PRO A 44 2.04 -12.21 7.49
C PRO A 44 1.12 -11.03 7.19
N LEU A 45 1.64 -9.95 6.57
CA LEU A 45 0.92 -8.69 6.39
C LEU A 45 -0.08 -8.69 5.22
N GLN A 46 -0.19 -9.78 4.46
CA GLN A 46 -1.11 -9.90 3.32
C GLN A 46 -0.99 -8.72 2.33
N ILE A 47 0.24 -8.27 2.05
CA ILE A 47 0.54 -7.12 1.19
C ILE A 47 -0.10 -7.27 -0.19
N GLU A 48 -0.11 -8.49 -0.73
CA GLU A 48 -0.76 -8.86 -2.00
C GLU A 48 -2.26 -8.54 -2.05
N ARG A 49 -2.92 -8.42 -0.88
CA ARG A 49 -4.34 -8.06 -0.76
C ARG A 49 -4.53 -6.62 -0.32
N LEU A 50 -3.62 -6.10 0.52
CA LEU A 50 -3.67 -4.73 1.01
C LEU A 50 -3.52 -3.73 -0.15
N ILE A 51 -2.45 -3.85 -0.92
CA ILE A 51 -2.11 -2.84 -1.93
C ILE A 51 -3.19 -2.73 -3.02
N PRO A 52 -3.68 -3.81 -3.64
CA PRO A 52 -4.76 -3.69 -4.62
C PRO A 52 -6.03 -3.05 -4.04
N ARG A 53 -6.32 -3.30 -2.75
CA ARG A 53 -7.47 -2.70 -2.07
C ARG A 53 -7.26 -1.20 -1.87
N MET A 54 -6.06 -0.79 -1.49
CA MET A 54 -5.69 0.62 -1.39
C MET A 54 -5.71 1.33 -2.74
N ILE A 55 -5.16 0.72 -3.80
CA ILE A 55 -5.20 1.25 -5.17
C ILE A 55 -6.64 1.47 -5.60
N ARG A 56 -7.52 0.47 -5.41
CA ARG A 56 -8.95 0.62 -5.70
C ARG A 56 -9.62 1.72 -4.87
N GLY A 57 -9.20 1.89 -3.62
CA GLY A 57 -9.65 2.98 -2.76
C GLY A 57 -9.36 4.35 -3.35
N VAL A 58 -8.23 4.51 -4.06
CA VAL A 58 -7.78 5.80 -4.61
C VAL A 58 -8.20 6.00 -6.08
N ALA A 59 -8.04 4.99 -6.94
CA ALA A 59 -8.28 5.07 -8.37
C ALA A 59 -9.62 4.49 -8.84
N GLY A 60 -10.36 3.79 -7.97
CA GLY A 60 -11.58 3.09 -8.38
C GLY A 60 -11.28 1.81 -9.18
N CYS A 61 -12.19 1.40 -10.07
CA CYS A 61 -12.02 0.22 -10.92
C CYS A 61 -12.21 0.59 -12.41
N GLU A 62 -11.64 -0.18 -13.34
CA GLU A 62 -11.80 0.05 -14.80
C GLU A 62 -13.27 0.10 -15.24
N GLY A 63 -14.15 -0.63 -14.53
CA GLY A 63 -15.59 -0.64 -14.79
C GLY A 63 -16.33 0.63 -14.34
N GLY A 64 -15.63 1.69 -13.92
CA GLY A 64 -16.23 2.95 -13.48
C GLY A 64 -16.71 2.96 -12.02
N CYS A 65 -16.20 2.04 -11.18
CA CYS A 65 -16.46 2.11 -9.75
C CYS A 65 -15.83 3.40 -9.20
N PRO A 66 -16.54 4.18 -8.38
CA PRO A 66 -15.94 5.35 -7.74
C PRO A 66 -14.80 4.92 -6.81
N SER A 67 -13.79 5.78 -6.69
CA SER A 67 -12.81 5.67 -5.62
C SER A 67 -13.49 5.92 -4.27
N ASP A 68 -13.14 5.11 -3.27
CA ASP A 68 -13.72 5.19 -1.92
C ASP A 68 -12.71 4.86 -0.82
N ALA A 69 -11.64 5.66 -0.78
CA ALA A 69 -10.59 5.55 0.23
C ALA A 69 -11.15 5.77 1.65
N LYS A 70 -12.15 6.64 1.82
CA LYS A 70 -12.75 6.94 3.13
C LYS A 70 -13.49 5.74 3.71
N SER A 71 -14.27 5.01 2.91
CA SER A 71 -14.90 3.76 3.39
C SER A 71 -13.87 2.68 3.69
N LEU A 72 -12.82 2.57 2.88
CA LEU A 72 -11.73 1.64 3.15
C LEU A 72 -11.05 1.93 4.50
N VAL A 73 -10.77 3.20 4.80
CA VAL A 73 -10.22 3.62 6.10
C VAL A 73 -11.15 3.23 7.25
N LYS A 74 -12.47 3.40 7.10
CA LYS A 74 -13.45 3.01 8.13
C LYS A 74 -13.53 1.49 8.33
N GLN A 75 -13.37 0.71 7.25
CA GLN A 75 -13.40 -0.76 7.31
C GLN A 75 -12.12 -1.34 7.92
N GLY A 76 -10.98 -0.68 7.71
CA GLY A 76 -9.67 -1.18 8.12
C GLY A 76 -9.19 -2.36 7.28
N PHE A 77 -7.97 -2.81 7.56
CA PHE A 77 -7.39 -3.99 6.94
C PHE A 77 -6.39 -4.68 7.88
N GLY A 78 -6.74 -5.85 8.40
CA GLY A 78 -5.84 -6.63 9.27
C GLY A 78 -5.29 -5.80 10.44
N ALA A 79 -3.96 -5.80 10.60
CA ALA A 79 -3.25 -5.04 11.64
C ALA A 79 -2.92 -3.59 11.23
N PHE A 80 -3.31 -3.17 10.02
CA PHE A 80 -2.96 -1.84 9.52
C PHE A 80 -3.89 -0.77 10.06
N LYS A 81 -3.28 0.32 10.51
CA LYS A 81 -3.95 1.59 10.70
C LYS A 81 -3.98 2.32 9.36
N LEU A 82 -5.17 2.40 8.76
CA LEU A 82 -5.38 3.11 7.51
C LEU A 82 -5.70 4.59 7.77
N SER A 83 -5.16 5.50 6.95
CA SER A 83 -5.47 6.93 7.01
C SER A 83 -5.62 7.53 5.62
N TYR A 84 -6.62 8.38 5.44
CA TYR A 84 -6.77 9.20 4.23
C TYR A 84 -6.22 10.59 4.53
N ILE A 85 -5.24 11.02 3.75
CA ILE A 85 -4.54 12.30 3.90
C ILE A 85 -5.09 13.27 2.85
N GLU A 86 -5.05 14.58 3.13
CA GLU A 86 -5.41 15.61 2.14
C GLU A 86 -4.58 15.44 0.86
N GLY A 87 -5.22 15.67 -0.29
CA GLY A 87 -4.61 15.40 -1.59
C GLY A 87 -4.66 13.92 -1.99
N GLY A 88 -5.69 13.17 -1.62
CA GLY A 88 -5.98 11.85 -2.20
C GLY A 88 -5.07 10.71 -1.75
N ILE A 89 -4.08 10.98 -0.91
CA ILE A 89 -3.09 10.01 -0.46
C ILE A 89 -3.73 9.06 0.55
N LEU A 90 -3.50 7.75 0.36
CA LEU A 90 -3.95 6.71 1.27
C LEU A 90 -2.74 6.05 1.93
N SER A 91 -2.67 6.07 3.26
CA SER A 91 -1.62 5.40 4.04
C SER A 91 -2.13 4.17 4.77
N ALA A 92 -1.24 3.22 4.98
CA ALA A 92 -1.42 2.04 5.82
C ALA A 92 -0.17 1.83 6.67
N ASP A 93 -0.32 1.86 7.98
CA ASP A 93 0.80 1.80 8.93
C ASP A 93 0.62 0.62 9.90
N CYS A 94 1.68 -0.14 10.19
CA CYS A 94 1.66 -1.18 11.23
C CYS A 94 3.00 -1.31 11.96
N SER A 95 2.94 -1.76 13.21
CA SER A 95 4.12 -2.19 13.97
C SER A 95 4.44 -3.65 13.67
N LEU A 96 5.71 -3.93 13.43
CA LEU A 96 6.25 -5.27 13.18
C LEU A 96 6.67 -5.91 14.50
N GLU A 97 6.73 -7.24 14.55
CA GLU A 97 7.09 -7.99 15.76
C GLU A 97 8.49 -7.67 16.30
N ASN A 98 9.40 -7.27 15.42
CA ASN A 98 10.76 -6.85 15.78
C ASN A 98 10.87 -5.39 16.26
N GLY A 99 9.74 -4.74 16.55
CA GLY A 99 9.68 -3.35 17.01
C GLY A 99 9.89 -2.30 15.91
N LYS A 100 10.09 -2.71 14.66
CA LYS A 100 10.17 -1.79 13.51
C LYS A 100 8.78 -1.36 13.08
N SER A 101 8.72 -0.25 12.35
CA SER A 101 7.51 0.23 11.69
C SER A 101 7.54 -0.15 10.22
N PHE A 102 6.37 -0.53 9.69
CA PHE A 102 6.14 -0.71 8.26
C PHE A 102 5.01 0.21 7.84
N SER A 103 5.19 0.90 6.72
CA SER A 103 4.17 1.79 6.17
C SER A 103 4.10 1.68 4.65
N VAL A 104 2.89 1.77 4.11
CA VAL A 104 2.63 1.89 2.68
C VAL A 104 1.84 3.17 2.44
N LYS A 105 2.23 3.97 1.45
CA LYS A 105 1.50 5.15 1.00
C LYS A 105 1.24 5.07 -0.49
N ILE A 106 0.00 5.34 -0.90
CA ILE A 106 -0.38 5.43 -2.30
C ILE A 106 -0.64 6.88 -2.66
N PHE A 107 0.07 7.35 -3.66
CA PHE A 107 -0.03 8.68 -4.22
C PHE A 107 -0.79 8.62 -5.55
N PRO A 108 -2.04 9.12 -5.62
CA PRO A 108 -2.71 9.27 -6.90
C PRO A 108 -1.90 10.21 -7.79
N GLU A 109 -1.83 9.90 -9.09
CA GLU A 109 -1.49 10.92 -10.07
C GLU A 109 -2.68 11.88 -10.19
N PHE A 110 -2.40 13.16 -10.05
CA PHE A 110 -3.33 14.23 -10.36
C PHE A 110 -3.01 14.70 -11.77
N ASP A 111 -3.85 14.30 -12.74
CA ASP A 111 -4.01 15.04 -13.99
C ASP A 111 -5.02 16.18 -13.78
#